data_AF-A0A2N7VH09-F1
#
_entry.id   AF-A0A2N7VH09-F1
#
_cell.length_a   1.000
_cell.length_b   1.000
_cell.length_c   1.000
_cell.angle_alpha   90.00
_cell.angle_beta   90.00
_cell.angle_gamma   90.00
#
_symmetry.space_group_name_H-M   'P 1'
#
loop_
_entity.id
_entity.type
_entity.pdbx_description
1 polymer ?
#
loop_
_entity_poly.entity_id
_entity_poly.type
_entity_poly.pdbx_seq_one_letter_code
_entity_poly.pdbx_strand_id
1 'polypeptide(L)'
;MSGTVAVGDALSGATVTIIDVNGKTATATSGSDGSYNVSLAGLTAPFVITATVPSGVSTTLYSVVASLSTAGGASLTVNVTPLTTAVAALLAADGDPTSLVQSGASSAVTSAAVSAAVAKLDTALTSILSANGLPSTFDPIGGSFAANQKGADAVIDSVSVTPSVKGTGLQLVSLADPNTPISLNQNTSVATPLKAPTQAANYLSSLLTSLSQCMADVQGGSTTSASTACSSALDAKYLNNGMSFAQRHSLFRKGTTLQGIKTLAFLPAGTLPAITNPAALVYFLFTQPDGTQNFASDVVQQLPNGSWDVIGNQAQFPAYIASFVGRVQYLDSADASKGRYESGLTIQIPPVVTANGVQTAVGSALVQGPGLPANGVYMLGAFSGFGPYLTFPMAPVASPPKLQLSSTPSWPDVGMSDQYKWSWAGLSSTTGATVPATADYASAQADVSGIQQFGAYTVKFYDYSGNAIGTPQTVLNIAANASAATGATVPWPTLGSDVIGNLLTPGGAGAMTVVTAQAGGVPSATIDWTVPSAAQPYPNTWVQVSSQSGEQFKNGALTYQAQSYGMMNWASPTIKGTSYSSTISHYVDQLTAGTNIYAQAAAQVQIGWQADGRYYTSTWQYNN
;
A
#
# COMPACT_ATOMS: atom_id res chain seq x y z
N MET A 1 0.58 28.01 18.95
CA MET A 1 0.33 26.57 19.15
C MET A 1 1.62 25.83 18.83
N SER A 2 1.93 24.80 19.59
CA SER A 2 3.08 23.93 19.34
C SER A 2 2.70 22.47 19.55
N GLY A 3 3.52 21.54 19.07
CA GLY A 3 3.33 20.12 19.36
C GLY A 3 4.33 19.27 18.61
N THR A 4 4.10 17.95 18.63
CA THR A 4 4.96 16.97 17.98
C THR A 4 4.16 16.14 16.96
N VAL A 5 4.74 15.94 15.78
CA VAL A 5 4.25 15.00 14.76
C VAL A 5 5.08 13.73 14.84
N ALA A 6 4.45 12.60 15.16
CA ALA A 6 5.15 11.31 15.31
C ALA A 6 4.23 10.12 15.00
N VAL A 7 4.84 9.03 14.53
CA VAL A 7 4.20 7.72 14.31
C VAL A 7 4.93 6.61 15.06
N GLY A 8 5.49 6.97 16.22
CA GLY A 8 6.48 6.17 16.96
C GLY A 8 7.87 6.77 16.85
N ASP A 9 8.31 7.02 15.62
CA ASP A 9 9.44 7.90 15.35
C ASP A 9 8.94 9.33 15.00
N ALA A 10 9.79 10.33 15.28
CA ALA A 10 9.56 11.70 14.87
C ALA A 10 9.39 11.80 13.36
N LEU A 11 8.32 12.43 12.91
CA LEU A 11 8.12 12.72 11.49
C LEU A 11 8.69 14.09 11.16
N SER A 12 9.93 14.09 10.65
CA SER A 12 10.60 15.29 10.15
C SER A 12 10.01 15.75 8.80
N GLY A 13 9.89 17.06 8.60
CA GLY A 13 9.46 17.63 7.32
C GLY A 13 7.97 17.43 7.00
N ALA A 14 7.15 17.02 7.97
CA ALA A 14 5.72 16.91 7.81
C ALA A 14 5.10 18.30 7.65
N THR A 15 4.23 18.48 6.67
CA THR A 15 3.46 19.73 6.49
C THR A 15 2.27 19.68 7.42
N VAL A 16 2.26 20.55 8.43
CA VAL A 16 1.18 20.68 9.40
C VAL A 16 0.25 21.80 8.95
N THR A 17 -1.04 21.52 8.80
CA THR A 17 -2.08 22.51 8.43
C THR A 17 -3.14 22.60 9.50
N ILE A 18 -3.42 23.81 9.98
CA ILE A 18 -4.43 24.10 10.99
C ILE A 18 -5.59 24.72 10.23
N ILE A 19 -6.78 24.16 10.39
CA ILE A 19 -8.01 24.57 9.70
C ILE A 19 -9.01 25.01 10.77
N ASP A 20 -9.47 26.25 10.67
CA ASP A 20 -10.42 26.84 11.61
C ASP A 20 -11.88 26.61 11.22
N VAL A 21 -12.81 27.00 12.11
CA VAL A 21 -14.26 26.82 11.88
C VAL A 21 -14.80 27.55 10.65
N ASN A 22 -14.09 28.58 10.18
CA ASN A 22 -14.43 29.37 9.01
C ASN A 22 -13.65 28.92 7.75
N GLY A 23 -12.89 27.82 7.83
CA GLY A 23 -12.06 27.29 6.75
C GLY A 23 -10.76 28.07 6.50
N LYS A 24 -10.38 29.01 7.38
CA LYS A 24 -9.08 29.67 7.30
C LYS A 24 -7.98 28.71 7.72
N THR A 25 -6.81 28.85 7.11
CA THR A 25 -5.68 27.97 7.37
C THR A 25 -4.43 28.69 7.83
N ALA A 26 -3.64 28.00 8.64
CA ALA A 26 -2.23 28.33 8.91
C ALA A 26 -1.39 27.05 8.74
N THR A 27 -0.12 27.20 8.37
CA THR A 27 0.77 26.06 8.11
C THR A 27 2.09 26.18 8.86
N ALA A 28 2.70 25.03 9.13
CA ALA A 28 4.04 24.89 9.67
C ALA A 28 4.69 23.61 9.10
N THR A 29 5.99 23.46 9.31
CA THR A 29 6.72 22.23 8.98
C THR A 29 7.36 21.69 10.24
N SER A 30 7.26 20.38 10.48
CA SER A 30 7.91 19.75 11.63
C SER A 30 9.43 19.66 11.47
N GLY A 31 10.15 19.84 12.57
CA GLY A 31 11.60 19.67 12.67
C GLY A 31 12.03 18.20 12.74
N SER A 32 13.34 17.96 12.85
CA SER A 32 13.92 16.61 12.91
C SER A 32 13.47 15.78 14.12
N ASP A 33 13.04 16.44 15.19
CA ASP A 33 12.47 15.83 16.39
C ASP A 33 10.93 15.77 16.35
N GLY A 34 10.33 16.11 15.20
CA GLY A 34 8.88 16.16 15.00
C GLY A 34 8.22 17.42 15.55
N SER A 35 8.96 18.30 16.22
CA SER A 35 8.39 19.51 16.83
C SER A 35 7.92 20.51 15.77
N TYR A 36 6.82 21.21 16.02
CA TYR A 36 6.33 22.29 15.18
C TYR A 36 5.78 23.46 16.01
N ASN A 37 5.75 24.64 15.41
CA ASN A 37 5.13 25.83 15.97
C ASN A 37 4.35 26.58 14.89
N VAL A 38 3.15 27.05 15.24
CA VAL A 38 2.28 27.81 14.34
C VAL A 38 1.59 28.95 15.09
N SER A 39 1.49 30.10 14.44
CA SER A 39 0.67 31.23 14.90
C SER A 39 -0.80 30.97 14.62
N LEU A 40 -1.66 31.24 15.62
CA LEU A 40 -3.11 31.15 15.48
C LEU A 40 -3.77 32.52 15.21
N ALA A 41 -2.96 33.54 14.92
CA ALA A 41 -3.47 34.89 14.68
C ALA A 41 -4.51 34.90 13.55
N GLY A 42 -5.71 35.41 13.82
CA GLY A 42 -6.80 35.51 12.84
C GLY A 42 -7.61 34.23 12.62
N LEU A 43 -7.29 33.13 13.32
CA LEU A 43 -8.05 31.88 13.31
C LEU A 43 -9.06 31.82 14.48
N THR A 44 -10.17 31.10 14.29
CA THR A 44 -11.23 30.92 15.29
C THR A 44 -11.47 29.44 15.59
N ALA A 45 -11.34 29.04 16.85
CA ALA A 45 -11.63 27.67 17.28
C ALA A 45 -13.12 27.31 17.05
N PRO A 46 -13.46 26.02 16.86
CA PRO A 46 -12.59 24.83 16.92
C PRO A 46 -11.63 24.70 15.73
N PHE A 47 -10.57 23.89 15.92
CA PHE A 47 -9.58 23.57 14.89
C PHE A 47 -9.53 22.09 14.57
N VAL A 48 -9.30 21.78 13.30
CA VAL A 48 -8.81 20.48 12.83
C VAL A 48 -7.39 20.67 12.32
N ILE A 49 -6.49 19.78 12.73
CA ILE A 49 -5.08 19.83 12.36
C ILE A 49 -4.78 18.61 11.52
N THR A 50 -4.10 18.79 10.39
CA THR A 50 -3.60 17.70 9.55
C THR A 50 -2.08 17.73 9.49
N ALA A 51 -1.45 16.56 9.40
CA ALA A 51 -0.03 16.44 9.08
C ALA A 51 0.18 15.41 7.96
N THR A 52 0.87 15.82 6.90
CA THR A 52 1.20 14.95 5.76
C THR A 52 2.70 14.88 5.54
N VAL A 53 3.19 13.72 5.13
CA VAL A 53 4.61 13.50 4.79
C VAL A 53 4.71 13.04 3.33
N PRO A 54 5.51 13.72 2.48
CA PRO A 54 5.58 13.37 1.06
C PRO A 54 6.00 11.93 0.74
N SER A 55 6.71 11.28 1.66
CA SER A 55 7.19 9.91 1.54
C SER A 55 6.10 8.85 1.58
N GLY A 56 4.92 9.16 2.11
CA GLY A 56 3.84 8.20 2.34
C GLY A 56 4.15 7.12 3.36
N VAL A 57 5.17 7.32 4.21
CA VAL A 57 5.45 6.48 5.38
C VAL A 57 4.23 6.32 6.29
N SER A 58 3.36 7.34 6.29
CA SER A 58 2.08 7.34 6.96
C SER A 58 1.04 7.98 6.05
N THR A 59 -0.21 7.57 6.20
CA THR A 59 -1.34 8.35 5.72
C THR A 59 -1.42 9.68 6.50
N THR A 60 -2.20 10.63 6.00
CA THR A 60 -2.49 11.90 6.68
C THR A 60 -2.91 11.65 8.13
N LEU A 61 -2.19 12.27 9.07
CA LEU A 61 -2.53 12.26 10.48
C LEU A 61 -3.43 13.44 10.81
N TYR A 62 -4.28 13.27 11.82
CA TYR A 62 -5.25 14.26 12.26
C TYR A 62 -5.12 14.54 13.75
N SER A 63 -5.49 15.76 14.15
CA SER A 63 -5.71 16.15 15.53
C SER A 63 -6.81 17.21 15.59
N VAL A 64 -7.32 17.51 16.79
CA VAL A 64 -8.48 18.39 16.98
C VAL A 64 -8.31 19.25 18.22
N VAL A 65 -8.87 20.45 18.18
CA VAL A 65 -8.91 21.37 19.33
C VAL A 65 -10.29 22.00 19.41
N ALA A 66 -11.00 21.79 20.51
CA ALA A 66 -12.32 22.37 20.70
C ALA A 66 -12.29 23.85 21.13
N SER A 67 -11.26 24.27 21.88
CA SER A 67 -11.16 25.64 22.40
C SER A 67 -9.71 26.07 22.61
N LEU A 68 -9.48 27.38 22.60
CA LEU A 68 -8.18 27.99 22.94
C LEU A 68 -7.92 28.05 24.46
N SER A 69 -8.89 27.71 25.28
CA SER A 69 -8.80 27.82 26.74
C SER A 69 -7.86 26.75 27.29
N THR A 70 -6.67 27.18 27.69
CA THR A 70 -5.70 26.36 28.42
C THR A 70 -5.75 26.65 29.91
N ALA A 71 -5.58 25.63 30.76
CA ALA A 71 -5.46 25.84 32.19
C ALA A 71 -4.34 26.84 32.51
N GLY A 72 -4.65 27.88 33.29
CA GLY A 72 -3.67 28.89 33.73
C GLY A 72 -3.04 29.76 32.63
N GLY A 73 -3.59 29.78 31.40
CA GLY A 73 -3.04 30.57 30.29
C GLY A 73 -1.76 30.00 29.65
N ALA A 74 -1.49 28.70 29.82
CA ALA A 74 -0.36 28.01 29.21
C ALA A 74 -0.38 28.06 27.66
N SER A 75 0.76 27.80 27.02
CA SER A 75 0.79 27.60 25.56
C SER A 75 -0.03 26.38 25.17
N LEU A 76 -0.83 26.50 24.11
CA LEU A 76 -1.62 25.40 23.56
C LEU A 76 -0.71 24.37 22.88
N THR A 77 -0.60 23.18 23.48
CA THR A 77 0.07 22.01 22.92
C THR A 77 -0.94 21.13 22.17
N VAL A 78 -0.59 20.71 20.96
CA VAL A 78 -1.42 19.82 20.13
C VAL A 78 -0.53 18.86 19.37
N ASN A 79 -0.49 17.61 19.78
CA ASN A 79 0.24 16.59 19.05
C ASN A 79 -0.54 16.11 17.82
N VAL A 80 0.17 15.59 16.83
CA VAL A 80 -0.42 14.99 15.64
C VAL A 80 0.18 13.59 15.47
N THR A 81 -0.56 12.57 15.92
CA THR A 81 -0.11 11.18 16.05
C THR A 81 -1.23 10.22 15.59
N PRO A 82 -0.94 8.91 15.46
CA PRO A 82 -1.99 7.90 15.30
C PRO A 82 -3.09 8.00 16.38
N LEU A 83 -2.74 8.31 17.63
CA LEU A 83 -3.72 8.41 18.71
C LEU A 83 -4.65 9.62 18.55
N THR A 84 -4.12 10.79 18.17
CA THR A 84 -4.98 11.96 17.91
C THR A 84 -5.82 11.76 16.65
N THR A 85 -5.31 10.99 15.68
CA THR A 85 -6.07 10.58 14.49
C THR A 85 -7.24 9.68 14.89
N ALA A 86 -7.02 8.77 15.85
CA ALA A 86 -8.11 7.95 16.38
C ALA A 86 -9.18 8.79 17.09
N VAL A 87 -8.78 9.82 17.85
CA VAL A 87 -9.73 10.77 18.45
C VAL A 87 -10.54 11.50 17.38
N ALA A 88 -9.90 12.00 16.32
CA ALA A 88 -10.59 12.64 15.21
C ALA A 88 -11.58 11.68 14.52
N ALA A 89 -11.20 10.43 14.30
CA ALA A 89 -12.09 9.42 13.72
C ALA A 89 -13.30 9.10 14.63
N LEU A 90 -13.11 9.03 15.95
CA LEU A 90 -14.19 8.84 16.92
C LEU A 90 -15.19 10.01 16.97
N LEU A 91 -14.79 11.20 16.55
CA LEU A 91 -15.66 12.37 16.40
C LEU A 91 -16.44 12.36 15.08
N ALA A 92 -15.85 11.80 14.02
CA ALA A 92 -16.49 11.66 12.73
C ALA A 92 -17.64 10.64 12.79
N ALA A 93 -18.81 10.98 12.23
CA ALA A 93 -19.98 10.11 12.26
C ALA A 93 -19.75 8.83 11.43
N ASP A 94 -19.05 8.97 10.30
CA ASP A 94 -18.65 7.90 9.37
C ASP A 94 -17.29 7.27 9.73
N GLY A 95 -16.60 7.81 10.74
CA GLY A 95 -15.26 7.38 11.13
C GLY A 95 -14.14 7.91 10.25
N ASP A 96 -14.42 8.81 9.29
CA ASP A 96 -13.41 9.45 8.45
C ASP A 96 -13.10 10.87 8.95
N PRO A 97 -11.88 11.13 9.46
CA PRO A 97 -11.47 12.48 9.87
C PRO A 97 -11.55 13.55 8.78
N THR A 98 -11.56 13.19 7.49
CA THR A 98 -11.70 14.18 6.41
C THR A 98 -13.06 14.88 6.43
N SER A 99 -14.09 14.23 6.98
CA SER A 99 -15.42 14.84 7.15
C SER A 99 -15.37 16.07 8.06
N LEU A 100 -14.43 16.12 9.01
CA LEU A 100 -14.27 17.22 9.97
C LEU A 100 -13.62 18.47 9.37
N VAL A 101 -12.87 18.33 8.26
CA VAL A 101 -12.24 19.47 7.59
C VAL A 101 -13.15 20.16 6.58
N GLN A 102 -14.36 19.63 6.34
CA GLN A 102 -15.35 20.26 5.48
C GLN A 102 -15.89 21.55 6.12
N SER A 103 -16.23 22.54 5.29
CA SER A 103 -16.70 23.85 5.75
C SER A 103 -17.87 23.72 6.73
N GLY A 104 -17.69 24.23 7.96
CA GLY A 104 -18.67 24.17 9.04
C GLY A 104 -18.73 22.86 9.83
N ALA A 105 -18.12 21.77 9.37
CA ALA A 105 -18.17 20.46 10.03
C ALA A 105 -17.37 20.41 11.34
N SER A 106 -16.34 21.25 11.47
CA SER A 106 -15.54 21.35 12.69
C SER A 106 -16.33 21.84 13.91
N SER A 107 -17.54 22.38 13.75
CA SER A 107 -18.47 22.67 14.84
C SER A 107 -18.84 21.43 15.70
N ALA A 108 -18.69 20.22 15.16
CA ALA A 108 -18.83 18.98 15.90
C ALA A 108 -17.71 18.76 16.95
N VAL A 109 -16.58 19.47 16.80
CA VAL A 109 -15.42 19.42 17.70
C VAL A 109 -15.71 20.29 18.93
N THR A 110 -16.52 19.77 19.84
CA THR A 110 -16.83 20.39 21.14
C THR A 110 -16.01 19.73 22.26
N SER A 111 -15.76 20.44 23.36
CA SER A 111 -14.98 19.88 24.47
C SER A 111 -15.58 18.58 25.01
N ALA A 112 -16.91 18.49 25.11
CA ALA A 112 -17.61 17.30 25.56
C ALA A 112 -17.43 16.11 24.58
N ALA A 113 -17.53 16.37 23.27
CA ALA A 113 -17.31 15.33 22.26
C ALA A 113 -15.86 14.84 22.25
N VAL A 114 -14.89 15.76 22.35
CA VAL A 114 -13.46 15.40 22.43
C VAL A 114 -13.19 14.56 23.69
N SER A 115 -13.69 14.97 24.86
CA SER A 115 -13.53 14.19 26.09
C SER A 115 -14.17 12.80 26.00
N ALA A 116 -15.34 12.67 25.37
CA ALA A 116 -15.97 11.36 25.16
C ALA A 116 -15.17 10.46 24.21
N ALA A 117 -14.61 11.03 23.14
CA ALA A 117 -13.74 10.31 22.22
C ALA A 117 -12.44 9.84 22.91
N VAL A 118 -11.80 10.70 23.71
CA VAL A 118 -10.61 10.34 24.50
C VAL A 118 -10.93 9.22 25.49
N ALA A 119 -12.07 9.27 26.21
CA ALA A 119 -12.44 8.21 27.15
C ALA A 119 -12.66 6.84 26.48
N LYS A 120 -13.22 6.82 25.25
CA LYS A 120 -13.34 5.59 24.46
C LYS A 120 -11.96 5.06 24.06
N LEU A 121 -11.06 5.94 23.64
CA LEU A 121 -9.70 5.58 23.29
C LEU A 121 -8.93 5.03 24.49
N ASP A 122 -9.03 5.66 25.66
CA ASP A 122 -8.44 5.18 26.92
C ASP A 122 -8.94 3.77 27.28
N THR A 123 -10.25 3.53 27.14
CA THR A 123 -10.84 2.20 27.34
C THR A 123 -10.21 1.17 26.39
N ALA A 124 -10.08 1.51 25.10
CA ALA A 124 -9.43 0.66 24.10
C ALA A 124 -7.95 0.39 24.40
N LEU A 125 -7.24 1.37 24.96
CA LEU A 125 -5.79 1.30 25.21
C LEU A 125 -5.43 0.83 26.62
N THR A 126 -6.39 0.54 27.50
CA THR A 126 -6.14 0.24 28.93
C THR A 126 -4.93 -0.69 29.17
N SER A 127 -4.87 -1.82 28.46
CA SER A 127 -3.76 -2.78 28.61
C SER A 127 -2.42 -2.23 28.11
N ILE A 128 -2.42 -1.44 27.04
CA ILE A 128 -1.24 -0.80 26.46
C ILE A 128 -0.74 0.35 27.34
N LEU A 129 -1.64 1.19 27.87
CA LEU A 129 -1.30 2.27 28.81
C LEU A 129 -0.62 1.70 30.05
N SER A 130 -1.20 0.65 30.64
CA SER A 130 -0.64 -0.04 31.81
C SER A 130 0.74 -0.64 31.53
N ALA A 131 0.91 -1.33 30.39
CA ALA A 131 2.19 -1.91 29.99
C ALA A 131 3.30 -0.85 29.83
N ASN A 132 2.95 0.40 29.55
CA ASN A 132 3.87 1.52 29.37
C ASN A 132 3.94 2.46 30.59
N GLY A 133 3.38 2.06 31.73
CA GLY A 133 3.45 2.82 32.99
C GLY A 133 2.65 4.12 33.00
N LEU A 134 1.63 4.23 32.16
CA LEU A 134 0.75 5.40 32.09
C LEU A 134 -0.56 5.17 32.85
N PRO A 135 -1.17 6.25 33.37
CA PRO A 135 -2.50 6.18 33.97
C PRO A 135 -3.55 5.79 32.92
N SER A 136 -4.68 5.26 33.40
CA SER A 136 -5.83 4.92 32.56
C SER A 136 -6.57 6.13 31.98
N THR A 137 -6.31 7.32 32.50
CA THR A 137 -6.76 8.59 31.93
C THR A 137 -5.57 9.25 31.24
N PHE A 138 -5.57 9.25 29.92
CA PHE A 138 -4.45 9.73 29.13
C PHE A 138 -4.92 10.85 28.19
N ASP A 139 -4.13 11.93 28.08
CA ASP A 139 -4.42 13.01 27.12
C ASP A 139 -3.52 12.86 25.89
N PRO A 140 -3.99 12.22 24.80
CA PRO A 140 -3.20 12.05 23.58
C PRO A 140 -3.00 13.36 22.81
N ILE A 141 -3.84 14.39 23.05
CA ILE A 141 -3.84 15.64 22.28
C ILE A 141 -2.89 16.66 22.92
N GLY A 142 -3.15 17.02 24.18
CA GLY A 142 -2.46 18.10 24.88
C GLY A 142 -1.25 17.67 25.70
N GLY A 143 -1.11 16.38 25.98
CA GLY A 143 -0.01 15.83 26.77
C GLY A 143 1.34 15.99 26.07
N SER A 144 2.31 16.63 26.71
CA SER A 144 3.67 16.72 26.16
C SER A 144 4.34 15.34 26.14
N PHE A 145 5.00 15.00 25.03
CA PHE A 145 5.87 13.84 24.94
C PHE A 145 7.07 14.13 24.02
N ALA A 146 8.07 13.25 24.06
CA ALA A 146 9.17 13.23 23.11
C ALA A 146 9.12 11.92 22.33
N ALA A 147 9.41 11.96 21.03
CA ALA A 147 9.51 10.77 20.18
C ALA A 147 10.79 9.98 20.54
N ASN A 148 10.73 9.21 21.63
CA ASN A 148 11.85 8.53 22.27
C ASN A 148 11.53 7.09 22.69
N GLN A 149 10.41 6.55 22.19
CA GLN A 149 9.92 5.19 22.39
C GLN A 149 9.71 4.83 23.87
N LYS A 150 9.27 5.81 24.69
CA LYS A 150 8.95 5.64 26.12
C LYS A 150 7.64 6.31 26.48
N GLY A 151 6.97 5.81 27.52
CA GLY A 151 5.74 6.41 28.07
C GLY A 151 4.69 6.60 26.98
N ALA A 152 4.24 7.84 26.75
CA ALA A 152 3.25 8.19 25.74
C ALA A 152 3.67 7.74 24.32
N ASP A 153 4.95 7.86 24.00
CA ASP A 153 5.45 7.48 22.69
C ASP A 153 5.43 5.96 22.48
N ALA A 154 5.77 5.20 23.54
CA ALA A 154 5.68 3.74 23.49
C ALA A 154 4.23 3.23 23.30
N VAL A 155 3.22 4.02 23.68
CA VAL A 155 1.81 3.72 23.35
C VAL A 155 1.53 3.99 21.88
N ILE A 156 2.08 5.08 21.31
CA ILE A 156 1.99 5.37 19.88
C ILE A 156 2.65 4.24 19.07
N ASP A 157 3.82 3.76 19.50
CA ASP A 157 4.55 2.62 18.92
C ASP A 157 3.81 1.28 19.03
N SER A 158 2.81 1.18 19.90
CA SER A 158 2.08 -0.08 20.15
C SER A 158 0.86 -0.27 19.25
N VAL A 159 0.46 0.76 18.51
CA VAL A 159 -0.78 0.77 17.72
C VAL A 159 -0.60 1.34 16.33
N SER A 160 -1.57 1.08 15.47
CA SER A 160 -1.74 1.79 14.21
C SER A 160 -3.20 2.19 14.01
N VAL A 161 -3.41 3.23 13.20
CA VAL A 161 -4.73 3.61 12.71
C VAL A 161 -4.75 3.36 11.22
N THR A 162 -5.61 2.43 10.79
CA THR A 162 -5.70 1.98 9.40
C THR A 162 -7.11 2.20 8.86
N PRO A 163 -7.31 2.22 7.53
CA PRO A 163 -8.64 2.14 6.97
C PRO A 163 -9.40 0.92 7.47
N SER A 164 -10.70 1.10 7.68
CA SER A 164 -11.52 0.06 8.26
C SER A 164 -11.67 -1.14 7.31
N VAL A 165 -11.67 -2.34 7.88
CA VAL A 165 -12.12 -3.56 7.19
C VAL A 165 -13.65 -3.58 7.02
N LYS A 166 -14.36 -2.58 7.54
CA LYS A 166 -15.82 -2.38 7.42
C LYS A 166 -16.14 -0.92 7.10
N GLY A 167 -16.87 -0.67 6.01
CA GLY A 167 -17.29 0.70 5.64
C GLY A 167 -16.13 1.62 5.23
N THR A 168 -16.32 2.94 5.40
CA THR A 168 -15.46 4.02 4.87
C THR A 168 -14.51 4.62 5.91
N GLY A 169 -14.75 4.41 7.20
CA GLY A 169 -14.00 5.04 8.29
C GLY A 169 -12.67 4.38 8.63
N LEU A 170 -12.10 4.76 9.78
CA LEU A 170 -10.85 4.22 10.30
C LEU A 170 -11.07 3.17 11.40
N GLN A 171 -10.00 2.43 11.72
CA GLN A 171 -9.96 1.50 12.84
C GLN A 171 -8.63 1.61 13.59
N LEU A 172 -8.66 1.35 14.90
CA LEU A 172 -7.49 1.24 15.74
C LEU A 172 -7.08 -0.23 15.87
N VAL A 173 -5.78 -0.51 15.67
CA VAL A 173 -5.21 -1.86 15.78
C VAL A 173 -4.03 -1.87 16.73
N SER A 174 -3.85 -2.95 17.47
CA SER A 174 -2.58 -3.24 18.14
C SER A 174 -1.63 -3.92 17.17
N LEU A 175 -0.35 -3.56 17.23
CA LEU A 175 0.68 -4.25 16.44
C LEU A 175 0.90 -5.70 16.93
N ALA A 176 0.45 -6.04 18.14
CA ALA A 176 0.55 -7.37 18.72
C ALA A 176 -0.54 -8.34 18.24
N ASP A 177 -1.67 -7.80 17.78
CA ASP A 177 -2.78 -8.55 17.19
C ASP A 177 -3.57 -7.64 16.23
N PRO A 178 -3.13 -7.51 14.97
CA PRO A 178 -3.83 -6.69 14.00
C PRO A 178 -5.20 -7.25 13.58
N ASN A 179 -5.54 -8.49 13.96
CA ASN A 179 -6.78 -9.16 13.54
C ASN A 179 -7.99 -8.82 14.41
N THR A 180 -7.80 -8.12 15.53
CA THR A 180 -8.88 -7.69 16.44
C THR A 180 -9.01 -6.17 16.49
N PRO A 181 -9.30 -5.51 15.34
CA PRO A 181 -9.41 -4.06 15.27
C PRO A 181 -10.63 -3.53 16.04
N ILE A 182 -10.52 -2.28 16.51
CA ILE A 182 -11.66 -1.50 17.01
C ILE A 182 -12.02 -0.46 15.94
N SER A 183 -13.22 -0.56 15.35
CA SER A 183 -13.73 0.47 14.44
C SER A 183 -13.90 1.81 15.17
N LEU A 184 -13.53 2.91 14.52
CA LEU A 184 -13.56 4.25 15.09
C LEU A 184 -14.64 5.09 14.44
N ASN A 185 -15.66 5.48 15.21
CA ASN A 185 -16.71 6.43 14.86
C ASN A 185 -17.48 6.85 16.13
N GLN A 186 -18.47 7.74 15.98
CA GLN A 186 -19.29 8.19 17.12
C GLN A 186 -20.05 7.07 17.84
N ASN A 187 -20.36 5.96 17.15
CA ASN A 187 -21.08 4.81 17.70
C ASN A 187 -20.16 3.72 18.27
N THR A 188 -18.83 3.91 18.26
CA THR A 188 -17.89 2.93 18.80
C THR A 188 -18.17 2.63 20.26
N SER A 189 -18.28 1.34 20.57
CA SER A 189 -18.24 0.77 21.91
C SER A 189 -17.03 -0.17 22.02
N VAL A 190 -16.37 -0.13 23.18
CA VAL A 190 -15.19 -0.95 23.44
C VAL A 190 -15.58 -2.04 24.43
N ALA A 191 -15.74 -3.26 23.92
CA ALA A 191 -16.05 -4.42 24.76
C ALA A 191 -14.78 -5.03 25.38
N THR A 192 -13.70 -5.08 24.61
CA THR A 192 -12.42 -5.66 25.02
C THR A 192 -11.30 -4.69 24.65
N PRO A 193 -10.38 -4.35 25.57
CA PRO A 193 -9.19 -3.56 25.25
C PRO A 193 -8.27 -4.26 24.25
N LEU A 194 -7.49 -3.48 23.52
CA LEU A 194 -6.46 -3.99 22.62
C LEU A 194 -5.35 -4.71 23.39
N LYS A 195 -4.83 -5.78 22.79
CA LYS A 195 -3.71 -6.54 23.34
C LYS A 195 -2.43 -5.70 23.33
N ALA A 196 -1.70 -5.67 24.45
CA ALA A 196 -0.40 -5.01 24.47
C ALA A 196 0.69 -5.84 23.75
N PRO A 197 1.59 -5.19 22.99
CA PRO A 197 2.83 -5.84 22.56
C PRO A 197 3.63 -6.40 23.72
N THR A 198 4.26 -7.56 23.50
CA THR A 198 5.15 -8.18 24.48
C THR A 198 6.55 -7.59 24.46
N GLN A 199 6.95 -7.01 23.32
CA GLN A 199 8.22 -6.29 23.18
C GLN A 199 8.03 -4.85 23.63
N ALA A 200 9.05 -4.30 24.30
CA ALA A 200 9.10 -2.87 24.57
C ALA A 200 9.18 -2.08 23.24
N ALA A 201 8.66 -0.86 23.20
CA ALA A 201 8.65 -0.03 22.00
C ALA A 201 10.05 0.16 21.38
N ASN A 202 11.09 0.25 22.22
CA ASN A 202 12.47 0.48 21.78
C ASN A 202 13.28 -0.79 21.46
N TYR A 203 12.63 -1.93 21.23
CA TYR A 203 13.29 -3.22 20.98
C TYR A 203 14.26 -3.21 19.79
N LEU A 204 14.06 -2.31 18.81
CA LEU A 204 14.91 -2.16 17.62
C LEU A 204 16.02 -1.11 17.73
N SER A 205 16.20 -0.46 18.88
CA SER A 205 17.19 0.62 19.05
C SER A 205 18.64 0.20 18.71
N SER A 206 19.03 -1.01 19.12
CA SER A 206 20.35 -1.58 18.79
C SER A 206 20.49 -1.93 17.31
N LEU A 207 19.41 -2.43 16.69
CA LEU A 207 19.36 -2.70 15.25
C LEU A 207 19.48 -1.40 14.44
N LEU A 208 18.72 -0.36 14.79
CA LEU A 208 18.78 0.94 14.14
C LEU A 208 20.21 1.51 14.15
N THR A 209 20.89 1.41 15.29
CA THR A 209 22.28 1.87 15.45
C THR A 209 23.23 1.08 14.55
N SER A 210 23.19 -0.26 14.62
CA SER A 210 24.08 -1.13 13.87
C SER A 210 23.81 -1.10 12.36
N LEU A 211 22.54 -0.99 11.94
CA LEU A 211 22.17 -0.85 10.53
C LEU A 211 22.61 0.51 9.97
N SER A 212 22.45 1.59 10.74
CA SER A 212 22.93 2.91 10.33
C SER A 212 24.45 2.94 10.14
N GLN A 213 25.19 2.31 11.05
CA GLN A 213 26.65 2.17 10.92
C GLN A 213 27.04 1.27 9.74
N CYS A 214 26.35 0.14 9.55
CA CYS A 214 26.54 -0.73 8.40
C CYS A 214 26.36 0.04 7.08
N MET A 215 25.29 0.85 6.98
CA MET A 215 25.05 1.70 5.82
C MET A 215 26.19 2.69 5.59
N ALA A 216 26.66 3.38 6.64
CA ALA A 216 27.76 4.32 6.54
C ALA A 216 29.07 3.65 6.08
N ASP A 217 29.40 2.49 6.65
CA ASP A 217 30.60 1.71 6.28
C ASP A 217 30.56 1.28 4.82
N VAL A 218 29.42 0.73 4.36
CA VAL A 218 29.26 0.23 2.99
C VAL A 218 29.26 1.38 1.98
N GLN A 219 28.57 2.49 2.29
CA GLN A 219 28.62 3.70 1.46
C GLN A 219 30.03 4.33 1.43
N GLY A 220 30.84 4.10 2.47
CA GLY A 220 32.25 4.48 2.56
C GLY A 220 33.21 3.55 1.80
N GLY A 221 32.71 2.46 1.20
CA GLY A 221 33.47 1.53 0.35
C GLY A 221 33.74 0.16 0.98
N SER A 222 33.23 -0.11 2.19
CA SER A 222 33.27 -1.46 2.78
C SER A 222 32.28 -2.41 2.11
N THR A 223 32.50 -3.73 2.23
CA THR A 223 31.49 -4.73 1.86
C THR A 223 30.67 -5.10 3.10
N THR A 224 29.43 -5.57 2.89
CA THR A 224 28.58 -6.07 3.99
C THR A 224 29.25 -7.18 4.81
N SER A 225 30.08 -8.01 4.16
CA SER A 225 30.85 -9.07 4.81
C SER A 225 32.06 -8.60 5.61
N ALA A 226 32.58 -7.40 5.35
CA ALA A 226 33.76 -6.86 6.02
C ALA A 226 33.40 -5.93 7.21
N SER A 227 32.16 -5.41 7.25
CA SER A 227 31.69 -4.58 8.36
C SER A 227 31.09 -5.43 9.49
N THR A 228 31.63 -5.24 10.70
CA THR A 228 31.09 -5.86 11.93
C THR A 228 29.70 -5.31 12.28
N ALA A 229 29.42 -4.05 11.94
CA ALA A 229 28.10 -3.46 12.09
C ALA A 229 27.08 -4.15 11.17
N CYS A 230 27.46 -4.45 9.92
CA CYS A 230 26.60 -5.22 9.01
C CYS A 230 26.36 -6.64 9.51
N SER A 231 27.39 -7.32 10.04
CA SER A 231 27.23 -8.66 10.62
C SER A 231 26.38 -8.67 11.91
N SER A 232 26.23 -7.53 12.57
CA SER A 232 25.34 -7.38 13.74
C SER A 232 23.91 -7.04 13.33
N ALA A 233 23.73 -6.27 12.26
CA ALA A 233 22.43 -5.81 11.79
C ALA A 233 21.73 -6.78 10.84
N LEU A 234 22.49 -7.58 10.09
CA LEU A 234 21.98 -8.47 9.06
C LEU A 234 22.28 -9.92 9.43
N ASP A 235 21.27 -10.78 9.42
CA ASP A 235 21.45 -12.21 9.62
C ASP A 235 22.34 -12.75 8.48
N ALA A 236 23.27 -13.65 8.81
CA ALA A 236 24.16 -14.29 7.83
C ALA A 236 23.39 -15.09 6.76
N LYS A 237 22.16 -15.49 7.05
CA LYS A 237 21.20 -16.18 6.17
C LYS A 237 20.13 -15.23 5.64
N TYR A 238 20.36 -13.92 5.66
CA TYR A 238 19.41 -12.97 5.07
C TYR A 238 19.05 -13.39 3.65
N LEU A 239 17.74 -13.51 3.41
CA LEU A 239 17.20 -13.75 2.10
C LEU A 239 15.83 -13.08 2.01
N ASN A 240 15.66 -12.21 1.03
CA ASN A 240 14.36 -11.63 0.73
C ASN A 240 14.10 -11.76 -0.75
N ASN A 241 13.13 -12.58 -1.14
CA ASN A 241 12.73 -12.71 -2.54
C ASN A 241 13.88 -13.13 -3.48
N GLY A 242 14.77 -14.00 -3.01
CA GLY A 242 15.96 -14.44 -3.75
C GLY A 242 17.11 -13.42 -3.79
N MET A 243 16.96 -12.28 -3.12
CA MET A 243 17.91 -11.17 -3.14
C MET A 243 18.63 -11.03 -1.80
N SER A 244 19.89 -10.60 -1.88
CA SER A 244 20.64 -10.06 -0.73
C SER A 244 20.09 -8.69 -0.31
N PHE A 245 20.42 -8.25 0.90
CA PHE A 245 19.94 -6.98 1.45
C PHE A 245 20.31 -5.79 0.54
N ALA A 246 21.53 -5.77 0.00
CA ALA A 246 22.02 -4.73 -0.90
C ALA A 246 21.31 -4.70 -2.26
N GLN A 247 20.84 -5.86 -2.74
CA GLN A 247 20.07 -5.96 -3.98
C GLN A 247 18.61 -5.55 -3.76
N ARG A 248 18.05 -5.89 -2.59
CA ARG A 248 16.65 -5.61 -2.25
C ARG A 248 16.40 -4.13 -1.96
N HIS A 249 17.37 -3.41 -1.40
CA HIS A 249 17.18 -2.06 -0.84
C HIS A 249 18.15 -1.03 -1.40
N SER A 250 17.64 0.19 -1.63
CA SER A 250 18.46 1.36 -1.98
C SER A 250 19.20 2.00 -0.79
N LEU A 251 19.14 1.37 0.39
CA LEU A 251 19.73 1.89 1.64
C LEU A 251 21.26 2.07 1.54
N PHE A 252 21.94 1.30 0.69
CA PHE A 252 23.40 1.44 0.48
C PHE A 252 23.77 2.41 -0.65
N ARG A 253 22.80 3.12 -1.24
CA ARG A 253 23.09 4.21 -2.17
C ARG A 253 23.79 5.35 -1.41
N LYS A 254 24.92 5.84 -1.93
CA LYS A 254 25.70 6.91 -1.31
C LYS A 254 24.84 8.16 -1.05
N GLY A 255 24.80 8.62 0.19
CA GLY A 255 24.02 9.77 0.65
C GLY A 255 22.66 9.41 1.24
N THR A 256 22.25 8.14 1.19
CA THR A 256 21.03 7.68 1.85
C THR A 256 21.26 7.59 3.36
N THR A 257 20.32 8.10 4.14
CA THR A 257 20.38 8.09 5.62
C THR A 257 19.15 7.41 6.21
N LEU A 258 19.37 6.45 7.12
CA LEU A 258 18.29 5.81 7.88
C LEU A 258 17.81 6.77 8.97
N GLN A 259 16.50 6.95 9.06
CA GLN A 259 15.84 7.88 9.99
C GLN A 259 15.21 7.13 11.17
N GLY A 260 14.71 5.92 10.93
CA GLY A 260 13.98 5.15 11.94
C GLY A 260 13.52 3.79 11.41
N ILE A 261 12.90 3.00 12.30
CA ILE A 261 12.32 1.70 11.96
C ILE A 261 10.92 1.60 12.56
N LYS A 262 9.90 1.66 11.70
CA LYS A 262 8.50 1.57 12.09
C LYS A 262 8.06 0.11 12.12
N THR A 263 7.49 -0.35 13.23
CA THR A 263 6.87 -1.69 13.31
C THR A 263 5.46 -1.66 12.72
N LEU A 264 5.09 -2.67 11.94
CA LEU A 264 3.75 -2.80 11.35
C LEU A 264 2.92 -3.90 11.98
N ALA A 265 3.58 -5.02 12.28
CA ALA A 265 2.96 -6.15 12.96
C ALA A 265 4.04 -7.03 13.58
N PHE A 266 3.80 -7.50 14.80
CA PHE A 266 4.51 -8.65 15.34
C PHE A 266 3.97 -9.92 14.70
N LEU A 267 4.88 -10.77 14.26
CA LEU A 267 4.57 -12.02 13.59
C LEU A 267 4.71 -13.18 14.58
N PRO A 268 3.71 -14.07 14.68
CA PRO A 268 3.87 -15.33 15.42
C PRO A 268 5.07 -16.12 14.90
N ALA A 269 5.79 -16.79 15.82
CA ALA A 269 6.88 -17.70 15.45
C ALA A 269 6.38 -18.75 14.44
N GLY A 270 7.17 -19.01 13.39
CA GLY A 270 6.81 -19.93 12.32
C GLY A 270 5.85 -19.37 11.26
N THR A 271 5.48 -18.08 11.32
CA THR A 271 4.71 -17.43 10.23
C THR A 271 5.45 -17.50 8.90
N LEU A 272 6.78 -17.36 8.93
CA LEU A 272 7.66 -17.48 7.78
C LEU A 272 8.61 -18.69 7.96
N PRO A 273 8.96 -19.40 6.87
CA PRO A 273 9.92 -20.50 6.92
C PRO A 273 11.23 -20.09 7.56
N ALA A 274 11.84 -20.99 8.34
CA ALA A 274 13.11 -20.80 9.03
C ALA A 274 13.14 -19.71 10.14
N ILE A 275 12.04 -18.99 10.39
CA ILE A 275 11.96 -17.99 11.46
C ILE A 275 11.16 -18.58 12.64
N THR A 276 11.86 -19.11 13.63
CA THR A 276 11.26 -19.77 14.82
C THR A 276 11.19 -18.85 16.05
N ASN A 277 11.81 -17.69 15.99
CA ASN A 277 11.83 -16.71 17.08
C ASN A 277 10.72 -15.67 16.88
N PRO A 278 10.43 -14.82 17.90
CA PRO A 278 9.63 -13.62 17.69
C PRO A 278 10.17 -12.82 16.50
N ALA A 279 9.27 -12.38 15.63
CA ALA A 279 9.60 -11.62 14.44
C ALA A 279 8.65 -10.43 14.28
N ALA A 280 9.04 -9.47 13.45
CA ALA A 280 8.18 -8.35 13.11
C ALA A 280 8.35 -7.97 11.64
N LEU A 281 7.23 -7.56 11.02
CA LEU A 281 7.25 -6.83 9.76
C LEU A 281 7.48 -5.34 10.07
N VAL A 282 8.46 -4.74 9.40
CA VAL A 282 8.87 -3.34 9.65
C VAL A 282 9.00 -2.54 8.36
N TYR A 283 8.95 -1.21 8.49
CA TYR A 283 9.47 -0.28 7.50
C TYR A 283 10.75 0.38 7.99
N PHE A 284 11.79 0.32 7.15
CA PHE A 284 12.95 1.20 7.26
C PHE A 284 12.57 2.56 6.69
N LEU A 285 12.66 3.61 7.50
CA LEU A 285 12.38 4.98 7.09
C LEU A 285 13.70 5.64 6.69
N PHE A 286 13.83 6.14 5.46
CA PHE A 286 15.10 6.70 5.00
C PHE A 286 14.93 7.96 4.16
N THR A 287 15.97 8.78 4.12
CA THR A 287 16.08 9.94 3.23
C THR A 287 17.10 9.63 2.15
N GLN A 288 16.70 9.78 0.90
CA GLN A 288 17.55 9.59 -0.28
C GLN A 288 18.53 10.76 -0.47
N PRO A 289 19.56 10.62 -1.34
CA PRO A 289 20.59 11.64 -1.53
C PRO A 289 20.05 12.98 -2.07
N ASP A 290 18.89 12.97 -2.71
CA ASP A 290 18.18 14.15 -3.22
C ASP A 290 17.30 14.83 -2.16
N GLY A 291 17.32 14.33 -0.91
CA GLY A 291 16.47 14.81 0.19
C GLY A 291 15.08 14.18 0.23
N THR A 292 14.73 13.31 -0.73
CA THR A 292 13.43 12.65 -0.79
C THR A 292 13.33 11.59 0.30
N GLN A 293 12.37 11.74 1.21
CA GLN A 293 12.03 10.70 2.19
C GLN A 293 11.31 9.52 1.51
N ASN A 294 11.59 8.30 1.94
CA ASN A 294 11.00 7.06 1.44
C ASN A 294 11.01 5.96 2.52
N PHE A 295 10.45 4.80 2.21
CA PHE A 295 10.46 3.62 3.07
C PHE A 295 10.64 2.31 2.31
N ALA A 296 11.08 1.28 3.03
CA ALA A 296 11.19 -0.07 2.50
C ALA A 296 10.80 -1.10 3.55
N SER A 297 10.05 -2.13 3.13
CA SER A 297 9.61 -3.23 4.00
C SER A 297 10.66 -4.30 4.17
N ASP A 298 10.80 -4.81 5.39
CA ASP A 298 11.55 -6.04 5.64
C ASP A 298 11.08 -6.77 6.90
N VAL A 299 11.67 -7.94 7.16
CA VAL A 299 11.39 -8.77 8.32
C VAL A 299 12.61 -8.79 9.25
N VAL A 300 12.36 -8.53 10.52
CA VAL A 300 13.33 -8.61 11.61
C VAL A 300 12.96 -9.75 12.55
N GLN A 301 13.96 -10.32 13.22
CA GLN A 301 13.76 -11.39 14.21
C GLN A 301 14.54 -11.12 15.48
N GLN A 302 14.11 -11.72 16.57
CA GLN A 302 14.87 -11.76 17.80
C GLN A 302 15.88 -12.92 17.77
N LEU A 303 17.12 -12.63 18.14
CA LEU A 303 18.16 -13.62 18.32
C LEU A 303 18.12 -14.23 19.74
N PRO A 304 18.71 -15.43 19.97
CA PRO A 304 18.73 -16.06 21.29
C PRO A 304 19.37 -15.22 22.41
N ASN A 305 20.24 -14.27 22.05
CA ASN A 305 20.86 -13.33 22.98
C ASN A 305 19.97 -12.11 23.32
N GLY A 306 18.75 -12.04 22.78
CA GLY A 306 17.78 -10.96 22.98
C GLY A 306 17.90 -9.77 22.03
N SER A 307 18.98 -9.66 21.25
CA SER A 307 19.14 -8.63 20.20
C SER A 307 18.31 -8.94 18.96
N TRP A 308 18.20 -7.98 18.03
CA TRP A 308 17.41 -8.11 16.81
C TRP A 308 18.26 -7.85 15.58
N ASP A 309 18.03 -8.62 14.52
CA ASP A 309 18.65 -8.46 13.21
C ASP A 309 17.61 -8.53 12.09
N VAL A 310 18.02 -8.14 10.88
CA VAL A 310 17.20 -8.28 9.66
C VAL A 310 17.47 -9.65 9.02
N ILE A 311 16.41 -10.44 8.81
CA ILE A 311 16.51 -11.79 8.23
C ILE A 311 15.85 -11.91 6.84
N GLY A 312 14.96 -10.99 6.48
CA GLY A 312 14.22 -11.13 5.22
C GLY A 312 13.08 -12.13 5.30
N ASN A 313 12.32 -12.25 4.21
CA ASN A 313 11.14 -13.13 4.17
C ASN A 313 11.45 -14.61 3.88
N GLN A 314 12.73 -14.94 3.67
CA GLN A 314 13.25 -16.28 3.37
C GLN A 314 12.70 -16.91 2.07
N ALA A 315 12.01 -16.14 1.23
CA ALA A 315 11.54 -16.59 -0.07
C ALA A 315 12.70 -16.60 -1.09
N GLN A 316 12.74 -17.62 -1.92
CA GLN A 316 13.77 -17.84 -2.96
C GLN A 316 13.45 -17.11 -4.27
N PHE A 317 12.17 -16.85 -4.55
CA PHE A 317 11.72 -16.21 -5.78
C PHE A 317 11.07 -14.85 -5.48
N PRO A 318 11.20 -13.86 -6.38
CA PRO A 318 10.71 -12.52 -6.15
C PRO A 318 9.21 -12.38 -6.42
N ALA A 319 8.40 -13.13 -5.68
CA ALA A 319 6.97 -12.89 -5.57
C ALA A 319 6.67 -11.83 -4.51
N TYR A 320 5.66 -11.03 -4.77
CA TYR A 320 5.28 -9.92 -3.90
C TYR A 320 3.76 -9.87 -3.76
N ILE A 321 3.30 -9.75 -2.51
CA ILE A 321 1.87 -9.65 -2.18
C ILE A 321 1.66 -8.46 -1.26
N ALA A 322 0.71 -7.60 -1.63
CA ALA A 322 0.26 -6.49 -0.80
C ALA A 322 -1.23 -6.26 -0.99
N SER A 323 -1.94 -5.92 0.08
CA SER A 323 -3.32 -5.44 -0.02
C SER A 323 -3.40 -4.15 -0.83
N PHE A 324 -4.50 -3.98 -1.55
CA PHE A 324 -4.77 -2.75 -2.31
C PHE A 324 -6.18 -2.22 -2.09
N VAL A 325 -6.35 -0.92 -2.36
CA VAL A 325 -7.64 -0.26 -2.59
C VAL A 325 -7.58 0.33 -3.99
N GLY A 326 -8.57 0.03 -4.82
CA GLY A 326 -8.64 0.42 -6.21
C GLY A 326 -9.90 1.20 -6.56
N ARG A 327 -9.84 1.93 -7.66
CA ARG A 327 -10.99 2.50 -8.36
C ARG A 327 -10.90 2.11 -9.82
N VAL A 328 -11.96 1.53 -10.36
CA VAL A 328 -12.09 1.28 -11.81
C VAL A 328 -13.18 2.15 -12.40
N GLN A 329 -12.88 2.77 -13.53
CA GLN A 329 -13.77 3.60 -14.32
C GLN A 329 -13.79 3.10 -15.76
N TYR A 330 -14.99 2.97 -16.32
CA TYR A 330 -15.20 2.56 -17.71
C TYR A 330 -15.47 3.79 -18.57
N LEU A 331 -14.83 3.83 -19.73
CA LEU A 331 -14.88 4.97 -20.65
C LEU A 331 -15.93 4.81 -21.74
N ASP A 332 -16.31 3.57 -22.06
CA ASP A 332 -17.41 3.29 -22.96
C ASP A 332 -18.76 3.48 -22.25
N SER A 333 -19.74 4.02 -22.99
CA SER A 333 -21.05 4.36 -22.41
C SER A 333 -21.86 3.14 -21.98
N ALA A 334 -21.57 1.96 -22.54
CA ALA A 334 -22.26 0.71 -22.20
C ALA A 334 -21.89 0.25 -20.78
N ASP A 335 -20.64 0.47 -20.39
CA ASP A 335 -20.08 -0.01 -19.11
C ASP A 335 -19.85 1.10 -18.09
N ALA A 336 -20.13 2.36 -18.42
CA ALA A 336 -19.95 3.51 -17.53
C ALA A 336 -20.58 3.30 -16.13
N SER A 337 -21.72 2.62 -16.03
CA SER A 337 -22.39 2.32 -14.76
C SER A 337 -21.72 1.21 -13.92
N LYS A 338 -20.76 0.47 -14.49
CA LYS A 338 -20.00 -0.60 -13.81
C LYS A 338 -18.82 -0.07 -12.99
N GLY A 339 -18.54 1.24 -13.04
CA GLY A 339 -17.48 1.86 -12.24
C GLY A 339 -17.65 1.61 -10.75
N ARG A 340 -16.55 1.30 -10.06
CA ARG A 340 -16.56 0.85 -8.66
C ARG A 340 -15.23 1.06 -7.95
N TYR A 341 -15.27 1.08 -6.63
CA TYR A 341 -14.13 0.86 -5.76
C TYR A 341 -13.94 -0.63 -5.53
N GLU A 342 -12.69 -1.04 -5.33
CA GLU A 342 -12.30 -2.44 -5.16
C GLU A 342 -11.26 -2.57 -4.04
N SER A 343 -11.20 -3.73 -3.40
CA SER A 343 -10.08 -4.07 -2.55
C SER A 343 -9.79 -5.57 -2.58
N GLY A 344 -8.56 -5.91 -2.23
CA GLY A 344 -8.03 -7.25 -2.45
C GLY A 344 -6.53 -7.33 -2.29
N LEU A 345 -5.91 -8.24 -3.05
CA LEU A 345 -4.46 -8.43 -3.12
C LEU A 345 -3.93 -8.03 -4.49
N THR A 346 -2.87 -7.24 -4.51
CA THR A 346 -1.95 -7.18 -5.67
C THR A 346 -0.96 -8.33 -5.52
N ILE A 347 -0.85 -9.18 -6.54
CA ILE A 347 0.01 -10.36 -6.54
C ILE A 347 0.98 -10.28 -7.72
N GLN A 348 2.20 -9.85 -7.45
CA GLN A 348 3.23 -9.67 -8.46
C GLN A 348 4.13 -10.90 -8.48
N ILE A 349 4.04 -11.66 -9.56
CA ILE A 349 4.88 -12.83 -9.83
C ILE A 349 5.56 -12.59 -11.17
N PRO A 350 6.90 -12.51 -11.26
CA PRO A 350 7.56 -12.22 -12.53
C PRO A 350 7.45 -13.41 -13.50
N PRO A 351 7.49 -13.14 -14.82
CA PRO A 351 7.42 -14.17 -15.85
C PRO A 351 8.70 -15.02 -15.93
N VAL A 352 9.76 -14.67 -15.22
CA VAL A 352 11.03 -15.39 -15.16
C VAL A 352 11.55 -15.37 -13.73
N VAL A 353 12.04 -16.51 -13.26
CA VAL A 353 12.75 -16.65 -11.98
C VAL A 353 14.10 -17.32 -12.19
N THR A 354 15.02 -17.15 -11.25
CA THR A 354 16.30 -17.88 -11.27
C THR A 354 16.23 -19.05 -10.30
N ALA A 355 16.13 -20.27 -10.80
CA ALA A 355 16.11 -21.49 -10.01
C ALA A 355 17.44 -22.24 -10.22
N ASN A 356 18.16 -22.54 -9.13
CA ASN A 356 19.47 -23.22 -9.17
C ASN A 356 20.47 -22.55 -10.14
N GLY A 357 20.47 -21.22 -10.20
CA GLY A 357 21.34 -20.43 -11.09
C GLY A 357 20.91 -20.39 -12.57
N VAL A 358 19.77 -20.99 -12.92
CA VAL A 358 19.22 -21.01 -14.29
C VAL A 358 17.98 -20.13 -14.35
N GLN A 359 17.91 -19.25 -15.35
CA GLN A 359 16.69 -18.50 -15.63
C GLN A 359 15.64 -19.44 -16.23
N THR A 360 14.49 -19.51 -15.56
CA THR A 360 13.36 -20.36 -15.94
C THR A 360 12.14 -19.49 -16.14
N ALA A 361 11.51 -19.61 -17.31
CA ALA A 361 10.25 -18.96 -17.60
C ALA A 361 9.13 -19.57 -16.74
N VAL A 362 8.36 -18.72 -16.09
CA VAL A 362 7.21 -19.10 -15.27
C VAL A 362 5.97 -19.06 -16.17
N GLY A 363 5.41 -20.23 -16.46
CA GLY A 363 4.16 -20.36 -17.19
C GLY A 363 2.95 -20.10 -16.31
N SER A 364 2.93 -20.63 -15.08
CA SER A 364 1.83 -20.36 -14.15
C SER A 364 2.27 -20.39 -12.70
N ALA A 365 1.44 -19.85 -11.82
CA ALA A 365 1.62 -19.96 -10.39
C ALA A 365 0.29 -20.22 -9.67
N LEU A 366 0.31 -21.10 -8.67
CA LEU A 366 -0.80 -21.32 -7.75
C LEU A 366 -0.56 -20.53 -6.46
N VAL A 367 -1.51 -19.68 -6.08
CA VAL A 367 -1.47 -18.90 -4.85
C VAL A 367 -2.58 -19.37 -3.90
N GLN A 368 -2.20 -19.71 -2.67
CA GLN A 368 -3.10 -20.19 -1.62
C GLN A 368 -2.89 -19.39 -0.34
N GLY A 369 -3.97 -19.00 0.34
CA GLY A 369 -3.86 -18.28 1.62
C GLY A 369 -5.16 -17.60 2.02
N PRO A 370 -5.14 -16.79 3.10
CA PRO A 370 -6.32 -16.12 3.63
C PRO A 370 -7.04 -15.26 2.59
N GLY A 371 -8.37 -15.34 2.56
CA GLY A 371 -9.22 -14.57 1.63
C GLY A 371 -9.29 -15.10 0.19
N LEU A 372 -8.45 -16.07 -0.18
CA LEU A 372 -8.54 -16.78 -1.46
C LEU A 372 -9.45 -18.02 -1.34
N PRO A 373 -9.95 -18.57 -2.47
CA PRO A 373 -10.66 -19.85 -2.46
C PRO A 373 -9.80 -20.96 -1.85
N ALA A 374 -10.43 -21.99 -1.27
CA ALA A 374 -9.72 -23.07 -0.57
C ALA A 374 -8.67 -23.79 -1.44
N ASN A 375 -8.97 -23.95 -2.73
CA ASN A 375 -8.05 -24.54 -3.71
C ASN A 375 -7.00 -23.56 -4.24
N GLY A 376 -7.04 -22.31 -3.81
CA GLY A 376 -6.23 -21.21 -4.32
C GLY A 376 -6.74 -20.63 -5.64
N VAL A 377 -5.91 -19.78 -6.22
CA VAL A 377 -6.10 -19.18 -7.54
C VAL A 377 -4.86 -19.40 -8.40
N TYR A 378 -5.06 -19.58 -9.70
CA TYR A 378 -3.95 -19.63 -10.66
C TYR A 378 -3.76 -18.27 -11.32
N MET A 379 -2.49 -17.90 -11.48
CA MET A 379 -2.05 -16.81 -12.35
C MET A 379 -1.24 -17.39 -13.50
N LEU A 380 -1.35 -16.80 -14.69
CA LEU A 380 -0.75 -17.29 -15.93
C LEU A 380 0.20 -16.26 -16.52
N GLY A 381 1.27 -16.76 -17.14
CA GLY A 381 2.14 -15.97 -17.99
C GLY A 381 1.49 -15.77 -19.36
N ALA A 382 1.69 -14.58 -19.94
CA ALA A 382 1.34 -14.34 -21.33
C ALA A 382 2.33 -15.09 -22.23
N PHE A 383 1.83 -16.02 -23.04
CA PHE A 383 2.67 -16.87 -23.90
C PHE A 383 3.13 -16.13 -25.17
N SER A 384 2.18 -15.54 -25.91
CA SER A 384 2.46 -14.68 -27.08
C SER A 384 2.28 -13.19 -26.78
N GLY A 385 1.87 -12.86 -25.56
CA GLY A 385 1.88 -11.52 -25.01
C GLY A 385 3.15 -11.24 -24.21
N PHE A 386 3.14 -10.12 -23.49
CA PHE A 386 4.21 -9.79 -22.55
C PHE A 386 3.66 -8.95 -21.41
N GLY A 387 4.30 -9.02 -20.25
CA GLY A 387 3.91 -8.26 -19.08
C GLY A 387 5.01 -8.32 -18.02
N PRO A 388 5.09 -7.33 -17.12
CA PRO A 388 6.05 -7.36 -16.02
C PRO A 388 5.78 -8.49 -15.03
N TYR A 389 4.53 -8.97 -14.96
CA TYR A 389 4.07 -10.01 -14.04
C TYR A 389 3.08 -10.97 -14.72
N LEU A 390 2.89 -12.14 -14.13
CA LEU A 390 1.76 -13.03 -14.41
C LEU A 390 0.45 -12.31 -14.07
N THR A 391 -0.63 -12.68 -14.75
CA THR A 391 -1.97 -12.12 -14.54
C THR A 391 -3.00 -13.23 -14.38
N PHE A 392 -4.18 -12.89 -13.88
CA PHE A 392 -5.29 -13.85 -13.76
C PHE A 392 -5.80 -14.28 -15.13
N PRO A 393 -6.16 -15.57 -15.31
CA PRO A 393 -6.81 -16.02 -16.53
C PRO A 393 -8.21 -15.43 -16.67
N MET A 394 -8.73 -15.34 -17.90
CA MET A 394 -10.12 -14.87 -18.11
C MET A 394 -11.13 -15.84 -17.50
N ALA A 395 -10.83 -17.14 -17.51
CA ALA A 395 -11.61 -18.19 -16.86
C ALA A 395 -10.77 -18.95 -15.81
N PRO A 396 -11.33 -19.33 -14.65
CA PRO A 396 -10.60 -20.06 -13.63
C PRO A 396 -10.02 -21.39 -14.14
N VAL A 397 -8.78 -21.69 -13.75
CA VAL A 397 -8.11 -22.96 -14.06
C VAL A 397 -7.96 -23.79 -12.79
N ALA A 398 -8.13 -25.11 -12.87
CA ALA A 398 -8.09 -26.01 -11.71
C ALA A 398 -6.74 -26.72 -11.49
N SER A 399 -5.85 -26.70 -12.47
CA SER A 399 -4.54 -27.37 -12.46
C SER A 399 -3.52 -26.53 -13.24
N PRO A 400 -2.20 -26.70 -13.05
CA PRO A 400 -1.22 -25.97 -13.86
C PRO A 400 -1.41 -26.32 -15.34
N PRO A 401 -1.71 -25.34 -16.21
CA PRO A 401 -1.88 -25.61 -17.63
C PRO A 401 -0.56 -26.05 -18.26
N LYS A 402 -0.67 -26.79 -19.35
CA LYS A 402 0.48 -27.28 -20.12
C LYS A 402 0.40 -26.74 -21.53
N LEU A 403 1.42 -26.02 -21.94
CA LEU A 403 1.56 -25.58 -23.31
C LEU A 403 1.92 -26.79 -24.19
N GLN A 404 1.13 -26.99 -25.24
CA GLN A 404 1.35 -27.95 -26.29
C GLN A 404 1.51 -27.19 -27.60
N LEU A 405 2.69 -27.29 -28.21
CA LEU A 405 2.94 -26.68 -29.51
C LEU A 405 2.19 -27.48 -30.59
N SER A 406 1.06 -26.95 -31.03
CA SER A 406 0.22 -27.53 -32.08
C SER A 406 -0.37 -26.43 -32.97
N SER A 407 -1.09 -26.81 -34.03
CA SER A 407 -1.79 -25.84 -34.89
C SER A 407 -2.97 -25.13 -34.21
N THR A 408 -3.38 -25.62 -33.04
CA THR A 408 -4.43 -25.01 -32.20
C THR A 408 -3.83 -24.50 -30.89
N PRO A 409 -4.24 -23.31 -30.41
CA PRO A 409 -4.05 -22.86 -29.05
C PRO A 409 -4.32 -23.95 -28.01
N SER A 410 -3.39 -24.16 -27.08
CA SER A 410 -3.57 -25.02 -25.92
C SER A 410 -3.43 -24.25 -24.59
N TRP A 411 -2.99 -23.01 -24.66
CA TRP A 411 -2.80 -22.16 -23.48
C TRP A 411 -4.11 -21.41 -23.17
N PRO A 412 -4.52 -21.30 -21.90
CA PRO A 412 -5.75 -20.59 -21.55
C PRO A 412 -5.68 -19.10 -21.90
N ASP A 413 -6.85 -18.49 -22.02
CA ASP A 413 -6.96 -17.04 -22.16
C ASP A 413 -6.47 -16.33 -20.91
N VAL A 414 -5.59 -15.35 -21.11
CA VAL A 414 -4.92 -14.61 -20.04
C VAL A 414 -5.50 -13.22 -19.98
N GLY A 415 -5.99 -12.80 -18.80
CA GLY A 415 -6.54 -11.46 -18.56
C GLY A 415 -5.46 -10.42 -18.24
N MET A 416 -5.87 -9.17 -17.97
CA MET A 416 -4.94 -8.04 -17.78
C MET A 416 -4.54 -7.76 -16.32
N SER A 417 -5.21 -8.37 -15.34
CA SER A 417 -5.07 -8.01 -13.92
C SER A 417 -4.09 -8.91 -13.18
N ASP A 418 -3.22 -8.33 -12.36
CA ASP A 418 -2.42 -9.00 -11.32
C ASP A 418 -3.05 -8.88 -9.92
N GLN A 419 -4.26 -8.29 -9.84
CA GLN A 419 -5.01 -8.06 -8.62
C GLN A 419 -6.17 -9.05 -8.46
N TYR A 420 -6.26 -9.71 -7.30
CA TYR A 420 -7.43 -10.49 -6.88
C TYR A 420 -8.35 -9.63 -6.00
N LYS A 421 -9.63 -9.53 -6.36
CA LYS A 421 -10.64 -8.69 -5.70
C LYS A 421 -11.57 -9.53 -4.84
N TRP A 422 -11.71 -9.17 -3.57
CA TRP A 422 -12.66 -9.82 -2.65
C TRP A 422 -13.75 -8.89 -2.12
N SER A 423 -13.65 -7.59 -2.36
CA SER A 423 -14.62 -6.60 -1.91
C SER A 423 -14.75 -5.48 -2.95
N TRP A 424 -15.96 -4.93 -3.07
CA TRP A 424 -16.28 -3.88 -4.03
C TRP A 424 -17.41 -2.97 -3.51
N ALA A 425 -17.42 -1.72 -3.95
CA ALA A 425 -18.46 -0.74 -3.66
C ALA A 425 -18.69 0.16 -4.88
N GLY A 426 -19.92 0.59 -5.15
CA GLY A 426 -20.19 1.50 -6.27
C GLY A 426 -19.55 2.87 -6.06
N LEU A 427 -19.21 3.58 -7.16
CA LEU A 427 -18.64 4.93 -7.05
C LEU A 427 -19.63 5.94 -6.47
N SER A 428 -20.93 5.75 -6.74
CA SER A 428 -22.02 6.63 -6.31
C SER A 428 -22.91 6.05 -5.21
N SER A 429 -22.71 4.79 -4.82
CA SER A 429 -23.47 4.12 -3.75
C SER A 429 -22.68 2.97 -3.13
N THR A 430 -22.82 2.77 -1.81
CA THR A 430 -22.17 1.66 -1.09
C THR A 430 -22.81 0.29 -1.37
N THR A 431 -23.96 0.26 -2.05
CA THR A 431 -24.67 -0.95 -2.47
C THR A 431 -24.78 -1.01 -4.01
N GLY A 432 -24.66 -2.20 -4.60
CA GLY A 432 -25.09 -2.45 -5.98
C GLY A 432 -24.04 -2.36 -7.10
N ALA A 433 -22.74 -2.47 -6.81
CA ALA A 433 -21.75 -2.60 -7.88
C ALA A 433 -21.77 -4.01 -8.50
N THR A 434 -21.97 -4.09 -9.81
CA THR A 434 -21.81 -5.32 -10.58
C THR A 434 -20.32 -5.59 -10.84
N VAL A 435 -19.89 -6.82 -10.61
CA VAL A 435 -18.53 -7.29 -10.90
C VAL A 435 -18.56 -8.36 -11.99
N PRO A 436 -17.50 -8.49 -12.80
CA PRO A 436 -17.34 -9.60 -13.73
C PRO A 436 -17.27 -10.96 -13.02
N ALA A 437 -17.59 -12.04 -13.74
CA ALA A 437 -17.43 -13.42 -13.28
C ALA A 437 -16.07 -14.01 -13.70
N THR A 438 -15.01 -13.20 -13.65
CA THR A 438 -13.65 -13.56 -14.07
C THR A 438 -12.84 -14.14 -12.90
N ALA A 439 -11.71 -14.80 -13.19
CA ALA A 439 -10.92 -15.51 -12.18
C ALA A 439 -10.24 -14.60 -11.14
N ASP A 440 -10.15 -13.29 -11.42
CA ASP A 440 -9.61 -12.27 -10.53
C ASP A 440 -10.62 -11.73 -9.51
N TYR A 441 -11.88 -12.21 -9.52
CA TYR A 441 -12.88 -11.87 -8.50
C TYR A 441 -13.21 -13.08 -7.63
N ALA A 442 -13.41 -12.81 -6.33
CA ALA A 442 -14.13 -13.72 -5.46
C ALA A 442 -15.55 -13.92 -6.00
N SER A 443 -16.05 -15.15 -5.88
CA SER A 443 -17.41 -15.50 -6.34
C SER A 443 -18.53 -14.77 -5.59
N ALA A 444 -18.22 -14.20 -4.42
CA ALA A 444 -19.10 -13.35 -3.62
C ALA A 444 -18.26 -12.36 -2.80
N GLN A 445 -18.91 -11.28 -2.36
CA GLN A 445 -18.27 -10.27 -1.53
C GLN A 445 -17.83 -10.88 -0.19
N ALA A 446 -16.55 -10.75 0.13
CA ALA A 446 -15.99 -11.26 1.37
C ALA A 446 -16.21 -10.29 2.53
N ASP A 447 -16.40 -10.85 3.73
CA ASP A 447 -16.21 -10.10 4.96
C ASP A 447 -14.71 -9.93 5.21
N VAL A 448 -14.19 -8.74 4.89
CA VAL A 448 -12.77 -8.42 5.01
C VAL A 448 -12.29 -8.55 6.46
N SER A 449 -13.18 -8.43 7.46
CA SER A 449 -12.81 -8.61 8.87
C SER A 449 -12.49 -10.05 9.24
N GLY A 450 -12.94 -11.02 8.45
CA GLY A 450 -12.57 -12.44 8.59
C GLY A 450 -11.26 -12.82 7.87
N ILE A 451 -10.64 -11.90 7.15
CA ILE A 451 -9.40 -12.14 6.41
C ILE A 451 -8.21 -11.70 7.27
N GLN A 452 -7.30 -12.63 7.54
CA GLN A 452 -6.10 -12.38 8.34
C GLN A 452 -5.31 -11.17 7.83
N GLN A 453 -5.06 -10.22 8.72
CA GLN A 453 -4.18 -9.08 8.49
C GLN A 453 -2.73 -9.54 8.37
N PHE A 454 -1.99 -9.00 7.40
CA PHE A 454 -0.63 -9.41 7.07
C PHE A 454 -0.48 -10.94 6.90
N GLY A 455 -1.49 -11.58 6.29
CA GLY A 455 -1.52 -13.03 6.10
C GLY A 455 -0.36 -13.58 5.28
N ALA A 456 0.03 -14.83 5.54
CA ALA A 456 1.03 -15.55 4.77
C ALA A 456 0.37 -16.41 3.68
N TYR A 457 0.92 -16.35 2.47
CA TYR A 457 0.43 -17.05 1.29
C TYR A 457 1.46 -18.05 0.79
N THR A 458 1.01 -19.21 0.35
CA THR A 458 1.86 -20.19 -0.34
C THR A 458 1.76 -19.95 -1.84
N VAL A 459 2.91 -19.79 -2.51
CA VAL A 459 3.03 -19.64 -3.95
C VAL A 459 3.81 -20.82 -4.53
N LYS A 460 3.20 -21.57 -5.45
CA LYS A 460 3.85 -22.64 -6.21
C LYS A 460 4.02 -22.20 -7.66
N PHE A 461 5.22 -22.33 -8.18
CA PHE A 461 5.59 -21.88 -9.51
C PHE A 461 5.67 -23.06 -10.47
N TYR A 462 5.24 -22.86 -11.72
CA TYR A 462 5.29 -23.88 -12.76
C TYR A 462 5.83 -23.29 -14.06
N ASP A 463 6.61 -24.08 -14.79
CA ASP A 463 7.04 -23.74 -16.15
C ASP A 463 5.88 -23.88 -17.14
N TYR A 464 6.10 -23.54 -18.42
CA TYR A 464 5.10 -23.70 -19.48
C TYR A 464 4.75 -25.16 -19.80
N SER A 465 5.53 -26.14 -19.32
CA SER A 465 5.22 -27.57 -19.44
C SER A 465 4.39 -28.09 -18.25
N GLY A 466 4.08 -27.22 -17.27
CA GLY A 466 3.35 -27.55 -16.05
C GLY A 466 4.21 -28.26 -14.99
N ASN A 467 5.54 -28.25 -15.12
CA ASN A 467 6.45 -28.79 -14.10
C ASN A 467 6.69 -27.76 -13.01
N ALA A 468 6.77 -28.19 -11.76
CA ALA A 468 7.08 -27.31 -10.64
C ALA A 468 8.49 -26.71 -10.77
N ILE A 469 8.61 -25.42 -10.49
CA ILE A 469 9.89 -24.70 -10.39
C ILE A 469 10.21 -24.52 -8.92
N GLY A 470 11.34 -25.06 -8.47
CA GLY A 470 11.78 -24.96 -7.08
C GLY A 470 10.77 -25.56 -6.09
N THR A 471 10.77 -25.05 -4.86
CA THR A 471 9.81 -25.43 -3.81
C THR A 471 8.70 -24.38 -3.67
N PRO A 472 7.56 -24.73 -3.04
CA PRO A 472 6.58 -23.73 -2.64
C PRO A 472 7.22 -22.64 -1.78
N GLN A 473 6.86 -21.38 -2.04
CA GLN A 473 7.36 -20.21 -1.32
C GLN A 473 6.27 -19.68 -0.39
N THR A 474 6.66 -19.21 0.80
CA THR A 474 5.75 -18.45 1.67
C THR A 474 6.00 -16.96 1.46
N VAL A 475 4.95 -16.23 1.08
CA VAL A 475 4.99 -14.80 0.80
C VAL A 475 4.05 -14.08 1.75
N LEU A 476 4.56 -13.15 2.53
CA LEU A 476 3.78 -12.34 3.45
C LEU A 476 3.04 -11.24 2.67
N ASN A 477 1.77 -11.02 2.97
CA ASN A 477 1.11 -9.77 2.61
C ASN A 477 1.68 -8.64 3.48
N ILE A 478 2.35 -7.67 2.86
CA ILE A 478 3.06 -6.61 3.60
C ILE A 478 2.21 -5.37 3.89
N ALA A 479 0.91 -5.40 3.59
CA ALA A 479 0.01 -4.28 3.80
C ALA A 479 -1.26 -4.72 4.52
N ALA A 480 -1.86 -3.81 5.30
CA ALA A 480 -3.11 -4.09 5.99
C ALA A 480 -4.30 -4.13 5.01
N ASN A 481 -5.18 -5.12 5.18
CA ASN A 481 -6.42 -5.24 4.41
C ASN A 481 -7.37 -4.08 4.74
N ALA A 482 -8.14 -3.65 3.74
CA ALA A 482 -9.16 -2.61 3.88
C ALA A 482 -10.42 -2.99 3.10
N SER A 483 -11.57 -2.46 3.52
CA SER A 483 -12.81 -2.57 2.72
C SER A 483 -12.70 -1.71 1.45
N ALA A 484 -13.31 -2.15 0.35
CA ALA A 484 -13.41 -1.37 -0.88
C ALA A 484 -14.14 -0.02 -0.67
N ALA A 485 -15.03 0.06 0.31
CA ALA A 485 -15.70 1.31 0.67
C ALA A 485 -14.71 2.41 1.10
N THR A 486 -13.52 2.05 1.60
CA THR A 486 -12.41 3.00 1.81
C THR A 486 -12.10 3.84 0.58
N GLY A 487 -12.31 3.29 -0.62
CA GLY A 487 -12.07 4.02 -1.87
C GLY A 487 -12.85 5.34 -1.97
N ALA A 488 -13.96 5.49 -1.27
CA ALA A 488 -14.73 6.75 -1.26
C ALA A 488 -13.98 7.93 -0.62
N THR A 489 -12.99 7.67 0.23
CA THR A 489 -12.22 8.70 0.97
C THR A 489 -10.84 8.95 0.36
N VAL A 490 -10.46 8.16 -0.65
CA VAL A 490 -9.17 8.30 -1.32
C VAL A 490 -9.20 9.49 -2.29
N PRO A 491 -8.22 10.41 -2.22
CA PRO A 491 -8.10 11.50 -3.18
C PRO A 491 -7.59 10.95 -4.51
N TRP A 492 -8.48 10.48 -5.37
CA TRP A 492 -8.06 9.84 -6.61
C TRP A 492 -7.54 10.83 -7.67
N PRO A 493 -6.52 10.45 -8.47
CA PRO A 493 -6.10 11.23 -9.63
C PRO A 493 -7.15 11.24 -10.76
N THR A 494 -6.98 12.14 -11.72
CA THR A 494 -7.77 12.23 -12.95
C THR A 494 -6.85 12.16 -14.16
N LEU A 495 -7.06 11.15 -15.02
CA LEU A 495 -6.27 10.93 -16.24
C LEU A 495 -6.50 12.05 -17.28
N GLY A 496 -5.44 12.40 -18.01
CA GLY A 496 -5.50 13.35 -19.12
C GLY A 496 -6.50 12.95 -20.20
N SER A 497 -7.29 13.92 -20.68
CA SER A 497 -8.30 13.66 -21.72
C SER A 497 -7.69 13.28 -23.07
N ASP A 498 -6.48 13.77 -23.35
CA ASP A 498 -5.69 13.39 -24.52
C ASP A 498 -5.19 11.95 -24.41
N VAL A 499 -4.76 11.49 -23.22
CA VAL A 499 -4.43 10.07 -22.99
C VAL A 499 -5.65 9.19 -23.28
N ILE A 500 -6.82 9.58 -22.79
CA ILE A 500 -8.08 8.87 -23.06
C ILE A 500 -8.39 8.83 -24.56
N GLY A 501 -8.28 9.97 -25.26
CA GLY A 501 -8.56 10.06 -26.69
C GLY A 501 -7.55 9.29 -27.56
N ASN A 502 -6.30 9.22 -27.13
CA ASN A 502 -5.23 8.61 -27.90
C ASN A 502 -5.10 7.10 -27.69
N LEU A 503 -5.27 6.63 -26.45
CA LEU A 503 -5.03 5.24 -26.06
C LEU A 503 -6.34 4.49 -25.81
N LEU A 504 -7.25 5.08 -25.04
CA LEU A 504 -8.46 4.39 -24.57
C LEU A 504 -9.71 4.65 -25.43
N THR A 505 -9.51 5.03 -26.69
CA THR A 505 -10.58 5.27 -27.67
C THR A 505 -10.29 4.50 -28.95
N PRO A 506 -11.24 3.72 -29.50
CA PRO A 506 -11.02 2.99 -30.76
C PRO A 506 -10.59 3.90 -31.91
N GLY A 507 -9.49 3.54 -32.55
CA GLY A 507 -8.89 4.33 -33.63
C GLY A 507 -8.16 5.60 -33.16
N GLY A 508 -7.91 5.73 -31.85
CA GLY A 508 -7.13 6.83 -31.28
C GLY A 508 -5.73 6.95 -31.91
N ALA A 509 -5.21 8.18 -31.97
CA ALA A 509 -3.94 8.47 -32.63
C ALA A 509 -2.72 7.84 -31.95
N GLY A 510 -2.87 7.39 -30.69
CA GLY A 510 -1.84 6.68 -29.93
C GLY A 510 -1.87 5.17 -30.10
N ALA A 511 -2.74 4.64 -30.98
CA ALA A 511 -2.84 3.21 -31.22
C ALA A 511 -1.57 2.64 -31.86
N MET A 512 -1.01 1.58 -31.27
CA MET A 512 0.24 0.94 -31.64
C MET A 512 0.08 -0.58 -31.77
N THR A 513 0.69 -1.14 -32.82
CA THR A 513 0.61 -2.58 -33.14
C THR A 513 1.81 -3.36 -32.60
N VAL A 514 1.62 -4.67 -32.38
CA VAL A 514 2.72 -5.61 -32.05
C VAL A 514 3.83 -5.58 -33.11
N VAL A 515 3.48 -5.35 -34.38
CA VAL A 515 4.44 -5.32 -35.51
C VAL A 515 5.28 -4.05 -35.50
N THR A 516 4.69 -2.90 -35.16
CA THR A 516 5.42 -1.63 -35.07
C THR A 516 6.42 -1.65 -33.92
N ALA A 517 6.04 -2.26 -32.79
CA ALA A 517 6.92 -2.47 -31.63
C ALA A 517 8.10 -3.41 -31.92
N GLN A 518 7.92 -4.37 -32.83
CA GLN A 518 8.95 -5.33 -33.25
C GLN A 518 9.83 -4.84 -34.42
N ALA A 519 9.38 -3.85 -35.20
CA ALA A 519 10.06 -3.34 -36.40
C ALA A 519 11.06 -2.18 -36.16
N GLY A 520 11.45 -1.91 -34.90
CA GLY A 520 12.47 -0.92 -34.55
C GLY A 520 11.96 0.49 -34.22
N GLY A 521 10.65 0.75 -34.33
CA GLY A 521 10.01 1.89 -33.68
C GLY A 521 9.68 1.51 -32.23
N VAL A 522 10.19 2.24 -31.24
CA VAL A 522 9.81 2.02 -29.84
C VAL A 522 8.53 2.83 -29.58
N PRO A 523 7.34 2.22 -29.50
CA PRO A 523 6.12 2.96 -29.21
C PRO A 523 6.27 3.60 -27.83
N SER A 524 5.98 4.89 -27.73
CA SER A 524 6.06 5.63 -26.47
C SER A 524 4.92 6.62 -26.34
N ALA A 525 4.35 6.75 -25.15
CA ALA A 525 3.32 7.72 -24.82
C ALA A 525 3.69 8.43 -23.51
N THR A 526 3.39 9.71 -23.43
CA THR A 526 3.38 10.42 -22.16
C THR A 526 2.00 10.27 -21.55
N ILE A 527 1.95 9.66 -20.37
CA ILE A 527 0.75 9.54 -19.55
C ILE A 527 0.76 10.69 -18.57
N ASP A 528 -0.16 11.62 -18.72
CA ASP A 528 -0.37 12.72 -17.78
C ASP A 528 -1.69 12.58 -17.00
N TRP A 529 -1.69 13.16 -15.81
CA TRP A 529 -2.84 13.20 -14.92
C TRP A 529 -2.76 14.40 -13.98
N THR A 530 -3.88 14.71 -13.36
CA THR A 530 -3.97 15.70 -12.28
C THR A 530 -4.30 15.05 -10.95
N VAL A 531 -3.78 15.60 -9.87
CA VAL A 531 -4.14 15.22 -8.49
C VAL A 531 -5.04 16.30 -7.84
N PRO A 532 -5.89 15.96 -6.86
CA PRO A 532 -6.83 16.93 -6.26
C PRO A 532 -6.17 18.11 -5.55
N SER A 533 -4.94 17.96 -5.06
CA SER A 533 -4.19 19.02 -4.39
C SER A 533 -2.69 18.76 -4.46
N ALA A 534 -1.89 19.82 -4.63
CA ALA A 534 -0.43 19.74 -4.63
C ALA A 534 0.15 19.37 -3.26
N ALA A 535 -0.63 19.52 -2.18
CA ALA A 535 -0.23 19.12 -0.83
C ALA A 535 -0.48 17.62 -0.54
N GLN A 536 -1.16 16.90 -1.45
CA GLN A 536 -1.43 15.47 -1.30
C GLN A 536 -0.32 14.66 -1.97
N PRO A 537 0.46 13.87 -1.22
CA PRO A 537 1.53 13.09 -1.81
C PRO A 537 1.03 11.79 -2.45
N TYR A 538 1.67 11.41 -3.55
CA TYR A 538 1.50 10.12 -4.24
C TYR A 538 2.87 9.44 -4.31
N PRO A 539 3.32 8.82 -3.22
CA PRO A 539 4.64 8.24 -3.12
C PRO A 539 4.73 6.94 -3.91
N ASN A 540 5.92 6.62 -4.40
CA ASN A 540 6.18 5.41 -5.18
C ASN A 540 5.18 5.24 -6.34
N THR A 541 4.86 6.36 -7.00
CA THR A 541 3.91 6.36 -8.12
C THR A 541 4.47 5.56 -9.30
N TRP A 542 3.59 4.80 -9.94
CA TRP A 542 3.86 4.07 -11.17
C TRP A 542 2.69 4.24 -12.14
N VAL A 543 2.97 4.03 -13.42
CA VAL A 543 1.97 3.99 -14.49
C VAL A 543 2.04 2.68 -15.26
N GLN A 544 0.90 2.16 -15.68
CA GLN A 544 0.82 0.96 -16.51
C GLN A 544 -0.16 1.16 -17.65
N VAL A 545 0.19 0.65 -18.81
CA VAL A 545 -0.72 0.47 -19.95
C VAL A 545 -0.83 -1.03 -20.18
N SER A 546 -2.06 -1.54 -20.18
CA SER A 546 -2.34 -2.93 -20.53
C SER A 546 -3.41 -3.01 -21.62
N SER A 547 -3.29 -4.00 -22.50
CA SER A 547 -4.32 -4.34 -23.47
C SER A 547 -4.57 -5.84 -23.50
N GLN A 548 -5.78 -6.21 -23.92
CA GLN A 548 -6.22 -7.58 -24.10
C GLN A 548 -6.44 -7.84 -25.58
N SER A 549 -5.75 -8.82 -26.15
CA SER A 549 -6.04 -9.28 -27.51
C SER A 549 -7.32 -10.11 -27.55
N GLY A 550 -8.04 -10.06 -28.66
CA GLY A 550 -9.18 -10.94 -28.90
C GLY A 550 -8.77 -12.34 -29.37
N GLU A 551 -9.62 -13.33 -29.09
CA GLU A 551 -9.54 -14.66 -29.71
C GLU A 551 -9.67 -14.56 -31.25
N GLN A 552 -8.95 -15.41 -31.98
CA GLN A 552 -9.05 -15.46 -33.45
C GLN A 552 -9.45 -16.84 -33.94
N PHE A 553 -10.44 -16.87 -34.83
CA PHE A 553 -10.98 -18.09 -35.41
C PHE A 553 -10.72 -18.15 -36.92
N LYS A 554 -10.27 -19.31 -37.40
CA LYS A 554 -10.20 -19.62 -38.84
C LYS A 554 -11.03 -20.86 -39.11
N ASN A 555 -12.02 -20.73 -39.98
CA ASN A 555 -12.97 -21.81 -40.30
C ASN A 555 -13.64 -22.42 -39.06
N GLY A 556 -13.96 -21.58 -38.05
CA GLY A 556 -14.59 -22.02 -36.80
C GLY A 556 -13.64 -22.66 -35.77
N ALA A 557 -12.36 -22.86 -36.10
CA ALA A 557 -11.35 -23.33 -35.16
C ALA A 557 -10.58 -22.14 -34.57
N LEU A 558 -10.38 -22.16 -33.25
CA LEU A 558 -9.52 -21.18 -32.57
C LEU A 558 -8.08 -21.33 -33.08
N THR A 559 -7.47 -20.23 -33.45
CA THR A 559 -6.09 -20.14 -33.99
C THR A 559 -5.19 -19.23 -33.17
N TYR A 560 -5.78 -18.36 -32.35
CA TYR A 560 -5.07 -17.48 -31.43
C TYR A 560 -5.90 -17.31 -30.15
N GLN A 561 -5.33 -17.63 -28.99
CA GLN A 561 -5.97 -17.40 -27.69
C GLN A 561 -5.83 -15.93 -27.26
N ALA A 562 -6.75 -15.43 -26.44
CA ALA A 562 -6.68 -14.08 -25.91
C ALA A 562 -5.48 -13.96 -24.94
N GLN A 563 -4.63 -12.96 -25.15
CA GLN A 563 -3.44 -12.70 -24.34
C GLN A 563 -3.36 -11.24 -23.89
N SER A 564 -2.74 -11.04 -22.73
CA SER A 564 -2.44 -9.71 -22.19
C SER A 564 -1.12 -9.17 -22.71
N TYR A 565 -1.11 -7.86 -22.94
CA TYR A 565 0.07 -7.06 -23.22
C TYR A 565 0.13 -5.97 -22.16
N GLY A 566 1.24 -5.82 -21.46
CA GLY A 566 1.36 -4.88 -20.35
C GLY A 566 2.75 -4.30 -20.25
N MET A 567 2.83 -2.98 -20.09
CA MET A 567 4.05 -2.28 -19.70
C MET A 567 3.78 -1.48 -18.45
N MET A 568 4.75 -1.45 -17.54
CA MET A 568 4.70 -0.66 -16.31
C MET A 568 5.97 0.17 -16.19
N ASN A 569 5.84 1.41 -15.71
CA ASN A 569 6.95 2.29 -15.40
C ASN A 569 6.88 2.78 -13.95
N TRP A 570 7.93 2.50 -13.19
CA TRP A 570 8.11 2.89 -11.79
C TRP A 570 8.98 4.15 -11.61
N ALA A 571 9.40 4.78 -12.70
CA ALA A 571 10.14 6.02 -12.63
C ALA A 571 9.30 7.11 -11.96
N SER A 572 9.94 7.90 -11.10
CA SER A 572 9.30 9.06 -10.47
C SER A 572 8.71 9.98 -11.54
N PRO A 573 7.43 10.38 -11.40
CA PRO A 573 6.81 11.26 -12.38
C PRO A 573 7.44 12.66 -12.36
N THR A 574 7.32 13.36 -13.48
CA THR A 574 7.55 14.80 -13.49
C THR A 574 6.36 15.49 -12.84
N ILE A 575 6.60 16.34 -11.84
CA ILE A 575 5.56 17.01 -11.03
C ILE A 575 5.62 18.53 -11.26
N LYS A 576 4.48 19.14 -11.59
CA LYS A 576 4.30 20.59 -11.73
C LYS A 576 2.99 21.01 -11.06
N GLY A 577 3.06 21.38 -9.78
CA GLY A 577 1.86 21.69 -8.99
C GLY A 577 0.97 20.45 -8.86
N THR A 578 -0.24 20.51 -9.39
CA THR A 578 -1.19 19.38 -9.42
C THR A 578 -1.04 18.51 -10.66
N SER A 579 -0.22 18.87 -11.64
CA SER A 579 -0.03 18.13 -12.88
C SER A 579 1.18 17.19 -12.79
N TYR A 580 0.95 15.93 -13.15
CA TYR A 580 1.94 14.86 -13.10
C TYR A 580 2.04 14.21 -14.49
N SER A 581 3.22 13.73 -14.85
CA SER A 581 3.40 12.99 -16.11
C SER A 581 4.51 11.95 -16.02
N SER A 582 4.31 10.82 -16.69
CA SER A 582 5.31 9.75 -16.85
C SER A 582 5.29 9.21 -18.28
N THR A 583 6.47 8.89 -18.83
CA THR A 583 6.56 8.30 -20.17
C THR A 583 6.58 6.79 -20.08
N ILE A 584 5.77 6.12 -20.89
CA ILE A 584 5.75 4.67 -21.02
C ILE A 584 6.18 4.28 -22.43
N SER A 585 7.00 3.24 -22.55
CA SER A 585 7.53 2.74 -23.82
C SER A 585 7.23 1.25 -23.97
N HIS A 586 7.28 0.75 -25.21
CA HIS A 586 7.08 -0.66 -25.57
C HIS A 586 5.68 -1.22 -25.26
N TYR A 587 4.67 -0.37 -25.10
CA TYR A 587 3.29 -0.83 -24.91
C TYR A 587 2.65 -1.23 -26.25
N VAL A 588 1.61 -2.06 -26.17
CA VAL A 588 0.72 -2.39 -27.27
C VAL A 588 -0.66 -1.87 -26.91
N ASP A 589 -1.30 -1.18 -27.84
CA ASP A 589 -2.67 -0.70 -27.68
C ASP A 589 -3.25 -0.46 -29.06
N GLN A 590 -3.97 -1.42 -29.61
CA GLN A 590 -4.59 -1.29 -30.92
C GLN A 590 -6.10 -1.51 -30.81
N LEU A 591 -6.76 -0.65 -30.04
CA LEU A 591 -8.21 -0.54 -30.08
C LEU A 591 -8.63 -0.06 -31.48
N THR A 592 -9.29 -0.91 -32.25
CA THR A 592 -9.83 -0.54 -33.58
C THR A 592 -11.22 -1.10 -33.76
N ALA A 593 -12.06 -0.39 -34.53
CA ALA A 593 -13.38 -0.89 -34.91
C ALA A 593 -13.34 -2.04 -35.94
N GLY A 594 -12.17 -2.34 -36.51
CA GLY A 594 -11.99 -3.40 -37.51
C GLY A 594 -11.46 -4.70 -36.92
N THR A 595 -11.88 -5.84 -37.48
CA THR A 595 -11.45 -7.18 -37.07
C THR A 595 -10.14 -7.59 -37.76
N ASN A 596 -9.05 -6.87 -37.52
CA ASN A 596 -7.73 -7.30 -37.99
C ASN A 596 -7.01 -8.13 -36.91
N ILE A 597 -5.96 -8.85 -37.30
CA ILE A 597 -5.26 -9.81 -36.43
C ILE A 597 -4.50 -9.17 -35.25
N TYR A 598 -4.45 -7.85 -35.18
CA TYR A 598 -3.76 -7.12 -34.12
C TYR A 598 -4.72 -6.32 -33.23
N ALA A 599 -6.02 -6.34 -33.55
CA ALA A 599 -7.04 -5.62 -32.81
C ALA A 599 -7.09 -6.10 -31.35
N GLN A 600 -7.06 -5.13 -30.43
CA GLN A 600 -7.25 -5.37 -29.01
C GLN A 600 -8.75 -5.28 -28.68
N ALA A 601 -9.23 -6.21 -27.88
CA ALA A 601 -10.61 -6.27 -27.41
C ALA A 601 -10.85 -5.28 -26.26
N ALA A 602 -9.84 -5.03 -25.42
CA ALA A 602 -9.90 -4.08 -24.32
C ALA A 602 -8.54 -3.43 -24.07
N ALA A 603 -8.53 -2.25 -23.46
CA ALA A 603 -7.33 -1.60 -23.00
C ALA A 603 -7.59 -0.84 -21.70
N GLN A 604 -6.54 -0.67 -20.89
CA GLN A 604 -6.59 0.10 -19.66
C GLN A 604 -5.30 0.89 -19.43
N VAL A 605 -5.47 2.06 -18.83
CA VAL A 605 -4.38 2.82 -18.20
C VAL A 605 -4.59 2.76 -16.70
N GLN A 606 -3.53 2.43 -15.96
CA GLN A 606 -3.52 2.44 -14.51
C GLN A 606 -2.50 3.42 -14.00
N ILE A 607 -2.90 4.19 -12.99
CA ILE A 607 -2.00 4.98 -12.16
C ILE A 607 -2.06 4.38 -10.77
N GLY A 608 -0.92 3.97 -10.24
CA GLY A 608 -0.83 3.44 -8.89
C GLY A 608 0.21 4.15 -8.06
N TRP A 609 0.07 4.07 -6.75
CA TRP A 609 1.02 4.60 -5.77
C TRP A 609 0.96 3.77 -4.50
N GLN A 610 1.96 3.93 -3.63
CA GLN A 610 2.03 3.19 -2.38
C GLN A 610 2.13 4.16 -1.21
N ALA A 611 1.22 4.04 -0.25
CA ALA A 611 1.24 4.80 1.00
C ALA A 611 0.92 3.87 2.18
N ASP A 612 1.72 3.95 3.24
CA ASP A 612 1.66 3.09 4.42
C ASP A 612 1.59 1.60 4.03
N GLY A 613 2.40 1.21 3.05
CA GLY A 613 2.44 -0.16 2.49
C GLY A 613 1.38 -0.54 1.50
N ARG A 614 0.22 0.11 1.56
CA ARG A 614 -0.93 -0.26 0.73
C ARG A 614 -0.79 0.26 -0.69
N TYR A 615 -1.20 -0.56 -1.64
CA TYR A 615 -1.35 -0.14 -3.02
C TYR A 615 -2.65 0.61 -3.21
N TYR A 616 -2.56 1.76 -3.87
CA TYR A 616 -3.70 2.47 -4.38
C TYR A 616 -3.64 2.44 -5.90
N THR A 617 -4.74 2.11 -6.56
CA THR A 617 -4.78 1.99 -8.03
C THR A 617 -6.01 2.66 -8.61
N SER A 618 -5.82 3.57 -9.56
CA SER A 618 -6.91 4.15 -10.36
C SER A 618 -6.78 3.62 -11.77
N THR A 619 -7.80 2.90 -12.22
CA THR A 619 -7.87 2.24 -13.53
C THR A 619 -8.91 2.95 -14.39
N TRP A 620 -8.51 3.37 -15.59
CA TRP A 620 -9.41 3.76 -16.67
C TRP A 620 -9.38 2.67 -17.72
N GLN A 621 -10.55 2.15 -18.06
CA GLN A 621 -10.68 0.97 -18.90
C GLN A 621 -11.65 1.25 -20.05
N TYR A 622 -11.30 0.75 -21.22
CA TYR A 622 -12.19 0.67 -22.38
C TYR A 622 -12.52 -0.81 -22.64
N ASN A 623 -13.82 -1.15 -22.62
CA ASN A 623 -14.35 -2.51 -22.78
C ASN A 623 -13.87 -3.49 -21.69
N ASN A 624 -14.36 -4.74 -21.68
CA ASN A 624 -14.12 -5.87 -20.74
C ASN A 624 -15.13 -6.05 -19.59
#